data_AF-A0A8H5YI00-F1
#
_entry.id   AF-A0A8H5YI00-F1
#
_cell.length_a   1.000
_cell.length_b   1.000
_cell.length_c   1.000
_cell.angle_alpha   90.00
_cell.angle_beta   90.00
_cell.angle_gamma   90.00
#
_symmetry.space_group_name_H-M   'P 1'
#
loop_
_entity.id
_entity.type
_entity.pdbx_description
1 polymer ?
#
loop_
_entity_poly.entity_id
_entity_poly.type
_entity_poly.pdbx_seq_one_letter_code
_entity_poly.pdbx_strand_id
1 'polypeptide(L)'
;MIVLPELFASFERTPLLFPHPSSLHPLPNLTRQINSTTSTKAQISAKCEDCSSGLSLGGNKIRKLEYVIPLAIAQGCDTLISTGGTQSNHMRQVAAVDSHLGLKTILVPQVHGNTGSGAFFQAGKVQVNGILGAEVAAPNAALEDVAADVEKQGGRPYVIASGASAHLHGRLGFARWAFEVVEQETAHGIFFDTIVVPEASGGTIAGMIAGFKLARGQSQSIIGINTYNKPPGVLKATILEIARRTADLIGLGADAVQPDDVILDTRFNTGTHTSWDGNTARGVELISRLEGIVTDPIYSGRSVGAILHKVENRELDGSRYVLNLFDRDSKELDILLKACERDGFFYLDLQDSCSAKLWRDLDRVSEIAKRWFSQPVEDKLKPPTVSLAHGLKATGNQSGAVKSLKDGFEALKIGRSELFGRWALPSVVEENLQLFDQFNASCHFILKLLLDRLSDGLNLRGASRLDTYHRDDARSKSILYFLHYPPGTQNLDEVGQNMHTDIGTLTLLFAPQWALQVVSPVPGAWEYVQPREGHAIINVADTLRFLSNKRFRSALHRVLPMGGVQKEDRYAVSYFLRAADDTEFKDSNDEDSNAKSWYLTKYHNYELPHEVQGEQTVLSGGMAQELQATF
;
A
#
# COMPACT_ATOMS: atom_id res chain seq x y z
N MET A 1 28.00 6.25 -18.75
CA MET A 1 28.83 5.48 -17.80
C MET A 1 29.43 6.50 -16.86
N ILE A 2 29.09 6.42 -15.57
CA ILE A 2 29.50 7.44 -14.58
C ILE A 2 31.02 7.44 -14.47
N VAL A 3 31.65 8.55 -14.87
CA VAL A 3 33.10 8.74 -14.76
C VAL A 3 33.40 9.37 -13.41
N LEU A 4 34.13 8.66 -12.56
CA LEU A 4 34.61 9.16 -11.27
C LEU A 4 36.10 9.51 -11.37
N PRO A 5 36.58 10.51 -10.60
CA PRO A 5 38.02 10.73 -10.44
C PRO A 5 38.72 9.48 -9.91
N GLU A 6 39.99 9.28 -10.27
CA GLU A 6 40.75 8.05 -10.02
C GLU A 6 40.70 7.60 -8.54
N LEU A 7 40.96 8.52 -7.60
CA LEU A 7 40.89 8.23 -6.16
C LEU A 7 39.49 7.79 -5.71
N PHE A 8 38.43 8.37 -6.27
CA PHE A 8 37.07 7.96 -5.92
C PHE A 8 36.68 6.65 -6.64
N ALA A 9 37.18 6.44 -7.85
CA ALA A 9 36.95 5.22 -8.62
C ALA A 9 37.63 3.98 -8.01
N SER A 10 38.69 4.16 -7.21
CA SER A 10 39.43 3.04 -6.59
C SER A 10 38.70 2.35 -5.44
N PHE A 11 37.61 2.95 -4.92
CA PHE A 11 36.81 2.30 -3.88
C PHE A 11 36.00 1.15 -4.48
N GLU A 12 36.24 -0.05 -3.96
CA GLU A 12 35.49 -1.24 -4.35
C GLU A 12 34.00 -1.09 -4.07
N ARG A 13 33.17 -1.68 -4.93
CA ARG A 13 31.71 -1.62 -4.86
C ARG A 13 31.11 -2.98 -5.13
N THR A 14 30.30 -3.47 -4.20
CA THR A 14 29.43 -4.62 -4.43
C THR A 14 28.17 -4.16 -5.17
N PRO A 15 27.84 -4.70 -6.35
CA PRO A 15 26.64 -4.31 -7.08
C PRO A 15 25.39 -4.84 -6.39
N LEU A 16 24.67 -3.97 -5.67
CA LEU A 16 23.42 -4.28 -4.97
C LEU A 16 22.23 -3.53 -5.57
N LEU A 17 22.47 -2.51 -6.39
CA LEU A 17 21.47 -1.79 -7.16
C LEU A 17 21.26 -2.47 -8.54
N PHE A 18 20.17 -2.11 -9.21
CA PHE A 18 20.00 -2.43 -10.63
C PHE A 18 21.16 -1.86 -11.47
N PRO A 19 21.47 -2.45 -12.64
CA PRO A 19 22.62 -2.04 -13.45
C PRO A 19 22.47 -0.64 -14.08
N HIS A 20 21.28 -0.06 -14.02
CA HIS A 20 21.02 1.32 -14.44
C HIS A 20 20.88 2.25 -13.21
N PRO A 21 21.24 3.54 -13.34
CA PRO A 21 20.95 4.53 -12.30
C PRO A 21 19.47 4.54 -11.94
N SER A 22 19.14 4.91 -10.70
CA SER A 22 17.74 5.09 -10.31
C SER A 22 17.07 6.14 -11.19
N SER A 23 15.81 5.92 -11.52
CA SER A 23 15.09 6.75 -12.49
C SER A 23 14.89 8.17 -11.96
N LEU A 24 15.05 9.15 -12.86
CA LEU A 24 14.45 10.48 -12.69
C LEU A 24 13.02 10.43 -13.20
N HIS A 25 12.09 10.79 -12.34
CA HIS A 25 10.67 10.77 -12.63
C HIS A 25 10.11 12.20 -12.48
N PRO A 26 9.77 12.89 -13.58
CA PRO A 26 9.07 14.16 -13.51
C PRO A 26 7.75 14.01 -12.76
N LEU A 27 7.35 15.02 -11.98
CA LEU A 27 6.06 15.08 -11.29
C LEU A 27 5.18 16.15 -11.95
N PRO A 28 4.64 15.91 -13.15
CA PRO A 28 3.98 16.94 -13.95
C PRO A 28 2.64 17.40 -13.36
N ASN A 29 1.89 16.53 -12.68
CA ASN A 29 0.60 16.90 -12.10
C ASN A 29 0.78 17.71 -10.82
N LEU A 30 1.72 17.31 -9.97
CA LEU A 30 2.14 18.04 -8.79
C LEU A 30 2.73 19.40 -9.19
N THR A 31 3.58 19.44 -10.22
CA THR A 31 4.11 20.69 -10.79
C THR A 31 3.00 21.60 -11.28
N ARG A 32 2.01 21.07 -12.03
CA ARG A 32 0.86 21.86 -12.49
C ARG A 32 0.03 22.41 -11.35
N GLN A 33 -0.24 21.59 -10.32
CA GLN A 33 -0.99 22.01 -9.14
C GLN A 33 -0.26 23.12 -8.36
N ILE A 34 1.07 23.01 -8.25
CA ILE A 34 1.91 24.01 -7.62
C ILE A 34 1.88 25.33 -8.41
N ASN A 35 2.08 25.26 -9.73
CA ASN A 35 2.12 26.44 -10.59
C ASN A 35 0.74 27.09 -10.77
N SER A 36 -0.37 26.36 -10.53
CA SER A 36 -1.72 26.93 -10.56
C SER A 36 -2.08 27.69 -9.28
N THR A 37 -1.40 27.39 -8.17
CA THR A 37 -1.69 27.95 -6.84
C THR A 37 -0.64 28.96 -6.37
N THR A 38 0.48 29.07 -7.07
CA THR A 38 1.60 29.94 -6.71
C THR A 38 2.21 30.62 -7.94
N SER A 39 3.04 31.64 -7.72
CA SER A 39 3.76 32.33 -8.81
C SER A 39 5.04 31.62 -9.27
N THR A 40 5.36 30.46 -8.68
CA THR A 40 6.59 29.74 -9.03
C THR A 40 6.52 29.18 -10.45
N LYS A 41 7.69 28.92 -11.02
CA LYS A 41 7.84 28.15 -12.27
C LYS A 41 8.64 26.86 -12.06
N ALA A 42 8.87 26.49 -10.80
CA ALA A 42 9.62 25.32 -10.44
C ALA A 42 8.98 24.04 -11.00
N GLN A 43 9.76 23.22 -11.67
CA GLN A 43 9.37 21.88 -12.10
C GLN A 43 9.87 20.87 -11.08
N ILE A 44 8.94 20.09 -10.51
CA ILE A 44 9.27 19.11 -9.48
C ILE A 44 9.51 17.75 -10.15
N SER A 45 10.58 17.07 -9.74
CA SER A 45 10.90 15.70 -10.14
C SER A 45 11.28 14.88 -8.92
N ALA A 46 11.27 13.56 -9.05
CA ALA A 46 11.72 12.61 -8.06
C ALA A 46 12.88 11.77 -8.57
N LYS A 47 13.84 11.43 -7.70
CA LYS A 47 14.81 10.36 -7.93
C LYS A 47 14.37 9.13 -7.15
N CYS A 48 14.00 8.07 -7.87
CA CYS A 48 13.35 6.88 -7.32
C CYS A 48 14.35 5.89 -6.68
N GLU A 49 14.99 6.30 -5.57
CA GLU A 49 15.87 5.40 -4.80
C GLU A 49 15.10 4.24 -4.15
N ASP A 50 13.81 4.40 -3.92
CA ASP A 50 12.88 3.36 -3.49
C ASP A 50 12.70 2.22 -4.51
N CYS A 51 13.07 2.44 -5.78
CA CYS A 51 13.06 1.42 -6.83
C CYS A 51 14.46 1.06 -7.33
N SER A 52 15.51 1.37 -6.55
CA SER A 52 16.90 1.22 -6.98
C SER A 52 17.43 -0.22 -6.96
N SER A 53 16.73 -1.16 -6.31
CA SER A 53 17.17 -2.55 -6.16
C SER A 53 16.01 -3.53 -5.98
N GLY A 54 16.20 -4.77 -6.42
CA GLY A 54 15.30 -5.90 -6.11
C GLY A 54 15.41 -6.42 -4.68
N LEU A 55 16.41 -5.97 -3.91
CA LEU A 55 16.65 -6.42 -2.53
C LEU A 55 15.64 -5.80 -1.57
N SER A 56 14.57 -6.54 -1.29
CA SER A 56 13.57 -6.23 -0.26
C SER A 56 12.94 -4.84 -0.45
N LEU A 57 12.56 -4.47 -1.67
CA LEU A 57 12.00 -3.14 -2.04
C LEU A 57 13.04 -2.00 -2.11
N GLY A 58 14.33 -2.30 -2.20
CA GLY A 58 15.37 -1.30 -2.45
C GLY A 58 15.49 -0.23 -1.36
N GLY A 59 15.72 1.01 -1.76
CA GLY A 59 15.84 2.17 -0.88
C GLY A 59 17.27 2.69 -0.73
N ASN A 60 17.38 3.86 -0.12
CA ASN A 60 18.64 4.61 -0.03
C ASN A 60 19.76 3.90 0.75
N LYS A 61 19.47 2.95 1.66
CA LYS A 61 20.52 2.30 2.45
C LYS A 61 21.24 1.22 1.64
N ILE A 62 20.57 0.55 0.69
CA ILE A 62 21.21 -0.40 -0.25
C ILE A 62 22.36 0.31 -1.00
N ARG A 63 22.12 1.53 -1.49
CA ARG A 63 23.15 2.35 -2.13
C ARG A 63 24.36 2.62 -1.22
N LYS A 64 24.13 2.85 0.07
CA LYS A 64 25.23 3.01 1.04
C LYS A 64 25.97 1.68 1.23
N LEU A 65 25.24 0.58 1.32
CA LEU A 65 25.78 -0.76 1.55
C LEU A 65 26.68 -1.22 0.40
N GLU A 66 26.46 -0.77 -0.84
CA GLU A 66 27.36 -1.09 -1.97
C GLU A 66 28.84 -0.78 -1.70
N TYR A 67 29.14 0.21 -0.85
CA TYR A 67 30.49 0.61 -0.48
C TYR A 67 30.95 0.15 0.91
N VAL A 68 30.00 -0.29 1.75
CA VAL A 68 30.29 -0.82 3.10
C VAL A 68 30.63 -2.31 3.02
N ILE A 69 29.86 -3.06 2.24
CA ILE A 69 29.95 -4.51 2.14
C ILE A 69 31.32 -5.00 1.61
N PRO A 70 31.96 -4.36 0.62
CA PRO A 70 33.30 -4.77 0.20
C PRO A 70 34.31 -4.85 1.35
N LEU A 71 34.20 -3.97 2.35
CA LEU A 71 35.08 -4.01 3.51
C LEU A 71 34.80 -5.22 4.41
N ALA A 72 33.53 -5.59 4.60
CA ALA A 72 33.17 -6.79 5.35
C ALA A 72 33.69 -8.06 4.65
N ILE A 73 33.54 -8.13 3.32
CA ILE A 73 34.04 -9.24 2.50
C ILE A 73 35.57 -9.31 2.56
N ALA A 74 36.26 -8.18 2.39
CA ALA A 74 37.73 -8.11 2.41
C ALA A 74 38.31 -8.51 3.78
N GLN A 75 37.60 -8.25 4.88
CA GLN A 75 37.97 -8.69 6.22
C GLN A 75 37.64 -10.17 6.48
N GLY A 76 36.98 -10.83 5.53
CA GLY A 76 36.52 -12.21 5.67
C GLY A 76 35.46 -12.36 6.75
N CYS A 77 34.63 -11.32 6.95
CA CYS A 77 33.50 -11.38 7.86
C CYS A 77 32.40 -12.30 7.31
N ASP A 78 31.75 -13.03 8.21
CA ASP A 78 30.65 -13.93 7.88
C ASP A 78 29.30 -13.45 8.42
N THR A 79 29.28 -12.47 9.34
CA THR A 79 28.08 -12.05 10.05
C THR A 79 27.98 -10.53 10.09
N LEU A 80 26.92 -9.94 9.53
CA LEU A 80 26.62 -8.52 9.64
C LEU A 80 25.81 -8.25 10.91
N ILE A 81 26.22 -7.25 11.69
CA ILE A 81 25.48 -6.82 12.89
C ILE A 81 25.01 -5.40 12.69
N SER A 82 23.71 -5.13 12.86
CA SER A 82 23.19 -3.78 12.67
C SER A 82 22.05 -3.42 13.61
N THR A 83 21.73 -2.11 13.68
CA THR A 83 20.75 -1.57 14.63
C THR A 83 19.89 -0.44 14.04
N GLY A 84 18.72 -0.26 14.63
CA GLY A 84 17.81 0.86 14.37
C GLY A 84 16.52 0.70 15.16
N GLY A 85 15.60 1.66 15.04
CA GLY A 85 14.27 1.53 15.65
C GLY A 85 13.53 0.27 15.16
N THR A 86 12.56 -0.22 15.93
CA THR A 86 11.83 -1.48 15.63
C THR A 86 11.44 -1.64 14.15
N GLN A 87 10.90 -0.60 13.52
CA GLN A 87 10.51 -0.59 12.10
C GLN A 87 11.58 0.04 11.18
N SER A 88 12.85 -0.29 11.39
CA SER A 88 13.97 0.33 10.66
C SER A 88 14.09 -0.16 9.23
N ASN A 89 14.05 0.77 8.26
CA ASN A 89 14.41 0.52 6.86
C ASN A 89 15.86 0.02 6.73
N HIS A 90 16.75 0.49 7.60
CA HIS A 90 18.16 0.10 7.55
C HIS A 90 18.37 -1.36 7.94
N MET A 91 17.74 -1.81 9.03
CA MET A 91 17.86 -3.21 9.47
C MET A 91 17.33 -4.17 8.39
N ARG A 92 16.20 -3.83 7.76
CA ARG A 92 15.66 -4.56 6.60
C ARG A 92 16.63 -4.65 5.43
N GLN A 93 17.26 -3.53 5.08
CA GLN A 93 18.18 -3.50 3.95
C GLN A 93 19.48 -4.25 4.24
N VAL A 94 19.99 -4.22 5.48
CA VAL A 94 21.15 -5.04 5.89
C VAL A 94 20.81 -6.53 5.81
N ALA A 95 19.67 -6.94 6.36
CA ALA A 95 19.20 -8.33 6.29
C ALA A 95 19.01 -8.84 4.85
N ALA A 96 18.57 -7.98 3.94
CA ALA A 96 18.37 -8.36 2.53
C ALA A 96 19.68 -8.55 1.77
N VAL A 97 20.69 -7.76 2.11
CA VAL A 97 22.03 -7.85 1.52
C VAL A 97 22.74 -9.12 1.94
N ASP A 98 22.56 -9.52 3.19
CA ASP A 98 23.03 -10.79 3.71
C ASP A 98 22.54 -11.99 2.89
N SER A 99 21.22 -12.17 2.75
CA SER A 99 20.68 -13.31 1.99
C SER A 99 21.18 -13.36 0.54
N HIS A 100 21.52 -12.20 -0.04
CA HIS A 100 22.05 -12.11 -1.40
C HIS A 100 23.52 -12.53 -1.50
N LEU A 101 24.30 -12.33 -0.45
CA LEU A 101 25.75 -12.55 -0.42
C LEU A 101 26.16 -13.82 0.35
N GLY A 102 25.19 -14.49 1.00
CA GLY A 102 25.43 -15.70 1.77
C GLY A 102 26.17 -15.46 3.10
N LEU A 103 25.94 -14.31 3.73
CA LEU A 103 26.46 -14.00 5.06
C LEU A 103 25.48 -14.54 6.13
N LYS A 104 25.58 -14.02 7.35
CA LYS A 104 24.53 -14.04 8.37
C LYS A 104 24.21 -12.61 8.79
N THR A 105 23.05 -12.38 9.40
CA THR A 105 22.71 -11.08 9.98
C THR A 105 22.19 -11.23 11.40
N ILE A 106 22.69 -10.39 12.31
CA ILE A 106 22.12 -10.18 13.63
C ILE A 106 21.65 -8.73 13.75
N LEU A 107 20.38 -8.54 14.07
CA LEU A 107 19.75 -7.23 14.22
C LEU A 107 19.52 -6.92 15.69
N VAL A 108 19.83 -5.69 16.09
CA VAL A 108 19.63 -5.19 17.44
C VAL A 108 18.59 -4.08 17.44
N PRO A 109 17.32 -4.35 17.78
CA PRO A 109 16.27 -3.33 17.79
C PRO A 109 16.47 -2.31 18.91
N GLN A 110 16.36 -1.03 18.59
CA GLN A 110 16.36 0.06 19.56
C GLN A 110 14.93 0.42 19.95
N VAL A 111 14.54 0.11 21.17
CA VAL A 111 13.18 0.29 21.70
C VAL A 111 13.19 1.39 22.74
N HIS A 112 12.44 2.46 22.48
CA HIS A 112 12.31 3.62 23.37
C HIS A 112 10.87 3.69 23.90
N GLY A 113 10.66 3.33 25.17
CA GLY A 113 9.34 3.31 25.80
C GLY A 113 8.45 2.12 25.38
N ASN A 114 7.31 1.95 26.06
CA ASN A 114 6.40 0.82 25.89
C ASN A 114 5.07 1.24 25.22
N THR A 115 5.16 1.94 24.09
CA THR A 115 4.00 2.61 23.45
C THR A 115 3.58 2.00 22.10
N GLY A 116 4.16 0.86 21.71
CA GLY A 116 3.81 0.15 20.48
C GLY A 116 2.79 -0.97 20.74
N SER A 117 1.79 -1.13 19.86
CA SER A 117 0.95 -2.33 19.85
C SER A 117 1.79 -3.60 19.65
N GLY A 118 1.34 -4.78 20.08
CA GLY A 118 2.07 -6.04 19.85
C GLY A 118 2.48 -6.25 18.38
N ALA A 119 1.63 -5.85 17.44
CA ALA A 119 1.91 -5.89 16.01
C ALA A 119 3.05 -4.96 15.56
N PHE A 120 3.30 -3.84 16.23
CA PHE A 120 4.43 -2.97 15.92
C PHE A 120 5.78 -3.68 16.09
N PHE A 121 5.86 -4.63 17.01
CA PHE A 121 7.05 -5.43 17.29
C PHE A 121 7.12 -6.72 16.48
N GLN A 122 6.10 -7.06 15.68
CA GLN A 122 6.01 -8.35 14.98
C GLN A 122 5.79 -8.22 13.46
N ALA A 123 5.06 -7.21 13.00
CA ALA A 123 4.68 -7.01 11.60
C ALA A 123 5.64 -6.07 10.85
N GLY A 124 5.42 -5.89 9.55
CA GLY A 124 6.18 -4.93 8.74
C GLY A 124 7.66 -5.30 8.58
N LYS A 125 8.59 -4.38 8.84
CA LYS A 125 10.02 -4.63 8.63
C LYS A 125 10.57 -5.69 9.57
N VAL A 126 10.04 -5.80 10.79
CA VAL A 126 10.44 -6.87 11.73
C VAL A 126 10.12 -8.24 11.15
N GLN A 127 8.91 -8.40 10.59
CA GLN A 127 8.49 -9.62 9.92
C GLN A 127 9.39 -9.94 8.72
N VAL A 128 9.66 -8.93 7.88
CA VAL A 128 10.53 -9.09 6.70
C VAL A 128 11.95 -9.49 7.11
N ASN A 129 12.50 -8.94 8.19
CA ASN A 129 13.81 -9.32 8.71
C ASN A 129 13.86 -10.82 9.05
N GLY A 130 12.83 -11.33 9.75
CA GLY A 130 12.74 -12.74 10.09
C GLY A 130 12.66 -13.65 8.86
N ILE A 131 11.94 -13.23 7.81
CA ILE A 131 11.83 -13.98 6.55
C ILE A 131 13.14 -14.02 5.78
N LEU A 132 13.90 -12.93 5.85
CA LEU A 132 15.25 -12.85 5.29
C LEU A 132 16.26 -13.68 6.10
N GLY A 133 15.82 -14.31 7.20
CA GLY A 133 16.65 -15.17 8.04
C GLY A 133 17.52 -14.41 9.03
N ALA A 134 17.27 -13.11 9.24
CA ALA A 134 18.04 -12.34 10.20
C ALA A 134 17.72 -12.78 11.63
N GLU A 135 18.77 -13.06 12.41
CA GLU A 135 18.67 -13.26 13.84
C GLU A 135 18.42 -11.91 14.53
N VAL A 136 17.73 -11.94 15.68
CA VAL A 136 17.40 -10.74 16.44
C VAL A 136 17.94 -10.89 17.85
N ALA A 137 18.90 -10.03 18.21
CA ALA A 137 19.46 -9.97 19.54
C ALA A 137 18.50 -9.28 20.53
N ALA A 138 18.84 -9.32 21.81
CA ALA A 138 18.10 -8.61 22.85
C ALA A 138 17.95 -7.11 22.49
N PRO A 139 16.74 -6.54 22.60
CA PRO A 139 16.54 -5.11 22.34
C PRO A 139 17.48 -4.25 23.18
N ASN A 140 18.00 -3.19 22.57
CA ASN A 140 18.96 -2.26 23.18
C ASN A 140 20.29 -2.88 23.66
N ALA A 141 20.63 -4.11 23.25
CA ALA A 141 21.96 -4.67 23.51
C ALA A 141 23.06 -3.80 22.90
N ALA A 142 24.25 -3.78 23.52
CA ALA A 142 25.41 -3.15 22.93
C ALA A 142 25.85 -3.94 21.70
N LEU A 143 26.15 -3.26 20.58
CA LEU A 143 26.55 -3.94 19.35
C LEU A 143 27.88 -4.69 19.54
N GLU A 144 28.74 -4.16 20.40
CA GLU A 144 30.04 -4.71 20.76
C GLU A 144 29.90 -6.05 21.50
N ASP A 145 28.90 -6.18 22.38
CA ASP A 145 28.63 -7.42 23.11
C ASP A 145 28.13 -8.51 22.15
N VAL A 146 27.21 -8.15 21.24
CA VAL A 146 26.70 -9.07 20.21
C VAL A 146 27.84 -9.51 19.28
N ALA A 147 28.74 -8.59 18.90
CA ALA A 147 29.92 -8.93 18.11
C ALA A 147 30.85 -9.89 18.85
N ALA A 148 31.17 -9.60 20.12
CA ALA A 148 32.01 -10.48 20.94
C ALA A 148 31.41 -11.88 21.09
N ASP A 149 30.08 -12.02 21.14
CA ASP A 149 29.42 -13.32 21.21
C ASP A 149 29.51 -14.10 19.88
N VAL A 150 29.45 -13.43 18.74
CA VAL A 150 29.73 -14.05 17.43
C VAL A 150 31.18 -14.55 17.36
N GLU A 151 32.15 -13.76 17.82
CA GLU A 151 33.57 -14.15 17.84
C GLU A 151 33.82 -15.36 18.74
N LYS A 152 33.21 -15.41 19.93
CA LYS A 152 33.29 -16.57 20.85
C LYS A 152 32.76 -17.85 20.21
N GLN A 153 31.77 -17.74 19.32
CA GLN A 153 31.21 -18.87 18.56
C GLN A 153 32.03 -19.22 17.31
N GLY A 154 33.15 -18.54 17.08
CA GLY A 154 34.06 -18.76 15.95
C GLY A 154 33.66 -18.02 14.68
N GLY A 155 32.64 -17.16 14.73
CA GLY A 155 32.24 -16.30 13.61
C GLY A 155 33.09 -15.04 13.51
N ARG A 156 32.87 -14.25 12.46
CA ARG A 156 33.59 -13.00 12.18
C ARG A 156 32.59 -11.87 11.93
N PRO A 157 32.24 -11.08 12.96
CA PRO A 157 31.21 -10.05 12.85
C PRO A 157 31.70 -8.82 12.11
N TYR A 158 30.77 -8.11 11.47
CA TYR A 158 30.96 -6.78 10.92
C TYR A 158 29.85 -5.85 11.38
N VAL A 159 30.19 -4.87 12.22
CA VAL A 159 29.20 -3.97 12.83
C VAL A 159 28.90 -2.78 11.92
N ILE A 160 27.63 -2.63 11.54
CA ILE A 160 27.10 -1.53 10.75
C ILE A 160 26.16 -0.70 11.62
N ALA A 161 26.68 0.44 12.10
CA ALA A 161 25.91 1.40 12.87
C ALA A 161 24.70 1.95 12.09
N SER A 162 23.68 2.42 12.81
CA SER A 162 22.39 2.78 12.24
C SER A 162 22.46 3.72 11.03
N GLY A 163 21.78 3.33 9.96
CA GLY A 163 21.69 4.07 8.70
C GLY A 163 22.98 4.09 7.88
N ALA A 164 24.02 3.36 8.29
CA ALA A 164 25.39 3.39 7.77
C ALA A 164 26.02 4.79 7.73
N SER A 165 25.43 5.78 8.42
CA SER A 165 25.82 7.18 8.25
C SER A 165 27.12 7.54 8.94
N ALA A 166 27.42 6.90 10.08
CA ALA A 166 28.69 7.06 10.79
C ALA A 166 29.83 6.25 10.14
N HIS A 167 29.50 5.25 9.33
CA HIS A 167 30.47 4.41 8.64
C HIS A 167 31.27 5.24 7.62
N LEU A 168 32.60 5.04 7.57
CA LEU A 168 33.50 5.80 6.71
C LEU A 168 33.07 5.74 5.24
N HIS A 169 32.78 4.54 4.74
CA HIS A 169 32.35 4.32 3.35
C HIS A 169 30.84 4.48 3.11
N GLY A 170 30.02 4.61 4.16
CA GLY A 170 28.56 4.63 4.01
C GLY A 170 28.01 5.89 3.31
N ARG A 171 28.86 6.88 3.05
CA ARG A 171 28.50 8.13 2.35
C ARG A 171 28.90 8.11 0.87
N LEU A 172 29.82 7.22 0.49
CA LEU A 172 30.35 7.09 -0.87
C LEU A 172 29.24 6.78 -1.88
N GLY A 173 28.24 5.98 -1.49
CA GLY A 173 27.08 5.70 -2.34
C GLY A 173 26.35 6.97 -2.79
N PHE A 174 26.12 7.93 -1.89
CA PHE A 174 25.49 9.21 -2.21
C PHE A 174 26.46 10.26 -2.77
N ALA A 175 27.77 10.12 -2.54
CA ALA A 175 28.76 10.88 -3.28
C ALA A 175 28.77 10.50 -4.78
N ARG A 176 28.69 9.20 -5.09
CA ARG A 176 28.55 8.69 -6.46
C ARG A 176 27.21 9.08 -7.07
N TRP A 177 26.14 9.06 -6.26
CA TRP A 177 24.81 9.50 -6.69
C TRP A 177 24.80 10.92 -7.25
N ALA A 178 25.63 11.83 -6.71
CA ALA A 178 25.76 13.18 -7.27
C ALA A 178 26.26 13.17 -8.73
N PHE A 179 27.22 12.30 -9.06
CA PHE A 179 27.68 12.10 -10.44
C PHE A 179 26.60 11.46 -11.33
N GLU A 180 25.78 10.55 -10.78
CA GLU A 180 24.61 10.02 -11.50
C GLU A 180 23.64 11.14 -11.88
N VAL A 181 23.35 12.04 -10.95
CA VAL A 181 22.46 13.18 -11.21
C VAL A 181 23.07 14.11 -12.26
N VAL A 182 24.36 14.42 -12.19
CA VAL A 182 25.04 15.28 -13.19
C VAL A 182 25.02 14.64 -14.59
N GLU A 183 25.24 13.33 -14.69
CA GLU A 183 25.13 12.61 -15.97
C GLU A 183 23.69 12.65 -16.52
N GLN A 184 22.69 12.43 -15.66
CA GLN A 184 21.29 12.48 -16.06
C GLN A 184 20.83 13.90 -16.42
N GLU A 185 21.26 14.92 -15.69
CA GLU A 185 21.04 16.34 -16.01
C GLU A 185 21.57 16.68 -17.41
N THR A 186 22.81 16.26 -17.70
CA THR A 186 23.45 16.43 -19.00
C THR A 186 22.66 15.72 -20.10
N ALA A 187 22.25 14.47 -19.86
CA ALA A 187 21.47 13.68 -20.82
C ALA A 187 20.08 14.27 -21.11
N HIS A 188 19.44 14.90 -20.12
CA HIS A 188 18.10 15.48 -20.24
C HIS A 188 18.10 16.98 -20.55
N GLY A 189 19.25 17.65 -20.57
CA GLY A 189 19.35 19.09 -20.79
C GLY A 189 18.67 19.91 -19.68
N ILE A 190 18.72 19.42 -18.45
CA ILE A 190 18.13 20.07 -17.26
C ILE A 190 19.21 20.30 -16.19
N PHE A 191 18.91 21.17 -15.22
CA PHE A 191 19.75 21.39 -14.05
C PHE A 191 18.85 21.54 -12.83
N PHE A 192 19.01 20.68 -11.83
CA PHE A 192 18.26 20.75 -10.59
C PHE A 192 18.85 21.83 -9.69
N ASP A 193 18.19 22.98 -9.65
CA ASP A 193 18.61 24.13 -8.83
C ASP A 193 18.57 23.81 -7.35
N THR A 194 17.55 23.05 -6.91
CA THR A 194 17.37 22.64 -5.51
C THR A 194 17.11 21.13 -5.41
N ILE A 195 17.78 20.50 -4.46
CA ILE A 195 17.53 19.09 -4.07
C ILE A 195 16.93 19.09 -2.68
N VAL A 196 15.84 18.35 -2.48
CA VAL A 196 15.21 18.17 -1.17
C VAL A 196 15.36 16.72 -0.75
N VAL A 197 15.79 16.51 0.50
CA VAL A 197 16.08 15.17 1.03
C VAL A 197 15.60 15.05 2.48
N PRO A 198 14.84 14.00 2.85
CA PRO A 198 14.54 13.75 4.26
C PRO A 198 15.82 13.33 4.99
N GLU A 199 16.08 13.94 6.15
CA GLU A 199 17.33 13.77 6.89
C GLU A 199 17.10 13.42 8.37
N ALA A 200 17.82 12.40 8.83
CA ALA A 200 17.79 11.88 10.20
C ALA A 200 19.19 11.59 10.78
N SER A 201 20.09 10.99 9.99
CA SER A 201 21.37 10.43 10.48
C SER A 201 22.62 11.06 9.85
N GLY A 202 22.43 11.90 8.84
CA GLY A 202 23.39 12.76 8.17
C GLY A 202 24.06 12.16 6.93
N GLY A 203 24.20 10.83 6.84
CA GLY A 203 25.08 10.23 5.84
C GLY A 203 24.61 10.37 4.39
N THR A 204 23.30 10.53 4.17
CA THR A 204 22.74 10.71 2.83
C THR A 204 23.08 12.10 2.31
N ILE A 205 22.66 13.16 3.03
CA ILE A 205 22.92 14.54 2.61
C ILE A 205 24.42 14.85 2.57
N ALA A 206 25.22 14.31 3.50
CA ALA A 206 26.66 14.54 3.51
C ALA A 206 27.39 13.96 2.30
N GLY A 207 26.99 12.77 1.86
CA GLY A 207 27.50 12.17 0.62
C GLY A 207 27.14 13.05 -0.57
N MET A 208 25.91 13.54 -0.65
CA MET A 208 25.47 14.44 -1.72
C MET A 208 26.29 15.74 -1.73
N ILE A 209 26.50 16.39 -0.57
CA ILE A 209 27.27 17.65 -0.46
C ILE A 209 28.69 17.48 -1.02
N ALA A 210 29.43 16.47 -0.54
CA ALA A 210 30.79 16.21 -0.98
C ALA A 210 30.83 15.80 -2.47
N GLY A 211 29.90 14.93 -2.88
CA GLY A 211 29.79 14.44 -4.25
C GLY A 211 29.52 15.55 -5.27
N PHE A 212 28.56 16.45 -5.01
CA PHE A 212 28.27 17.54 -5.94
C PHE A 212 29.42 18.55 -6.03
N LYS A 213 30.07 18.86 -4.91
CA LYS A 213 31.26 19.72 -4.95
C LYS A 213 32.38 19.11 -5.78
N LEU A 214 32.62 17.81 -5.66
CA LEU A 214 33.62 17.14 -6.48
C LEU A 214 33.19 17.08 -7.96
N ALA A 215 31.93 16.74 -8.23
CA ALA A 215 31.42 16.58 -9.59
C ALA A 215 31.32 17.90 -10.36
N ARG A 216 31.04 19.01 -9.67
CA ARG A 216 30.76 20.32 -10.29
C ARG A 216 31.80 21.40 -9.98
N GLY A 217 32.67 21.18 -9.01
CA GLY A 217 33.60 22.20 -8.50
C GLY A 217 32.93 23.31 -7.68
N GLN A 218 31.63 23.20 -7.38
CA GLN A 218 30.86 24.23 -6.66
C GLN A 218 29.75 23.60 -5.78
N SER A 219 29.24 24.39 -4.84
CA SER A 219 28.14 23.97 -3.96
C SER A 219 26.84 23.75 -4.73
N GLN A 220 26.07 22.75 -4.30
CA GLN A 220 24.69 22.50 -4.74
C GLN A 220 23.74 22.88 -3.61
N SER A 221 22.59 23.49 -3.94
CA SER A 221 21.53 23.73 -2.96
C SER A 221 20.85 22.41 -2.60
N ILE A 222 21.13 21.89 -1.41
CA ILE A 222 20.57 20.64 -0.89
C ILE A 222 19.91 20.93 0.45
N ILE A 223 18.59 20.87 0.49
CA ILE A 223 17.80 21.16 1.69
C ILE A 223 17.45 19.85 2.38
N GLY A 224 18.09 19.60 3.52
CA GLY A 224 17.71 18.52 4.42
C GLY A 224 16.44 18.85 5.20
N ILE A 225 15.42 17.98 5.14
CA ILE A 225 14.20 18.10 5.95
C ILE A 225 14.38 17.25 7.20
N ASN A 226 14.50 17.89 8.36
CA ASN A 226 14.76 17.18 9.62
C ASN A 226 13.59 16.26 10.00
N THR A 227 13.85 14.97 10.11
CA THR A 227 12.86 13.95 10.51
C THR A 227 13.16 13.31 11.86
N TYR A 228 14.23 13.75 12.55
CA TYR A 228 14.72 13.12 13.77
C TYR A 228 14.84 14.12 14.93
N ASN A 229 14.48 13.68 16.14
CA ASN A 229 14.47 14.52 17.33
C ASN A 229 15.86 14.68 17.96
N LYS A 230 16.82 15.19 17.18
CA LYS A 230 18.12 15.67 17.68
C LYS A 230 18.10 17.20 17.78
N PRO A 231 18.81 17.81 18.74
CA PRO A 231 19.03 19.24 18.74
C PRO A 231 19.57 19.67 17.35
N PRO A 232 18.94 20.65 16.67
CA PRO A 232 19.30 21.01 15.30
C PRO A 232 20.78 21.33 15.09
N GLY A 233 21.39 22.04 16.04
CA GLY A 233 22.82 22.37 16.00
C GLY A 233 23.71 21.12 16.02
N VAL A 234 23.34 20.09 16.78
CA VAL A 234 24.07 18.82 16.84
C VAL A 234 23.97 18.08 15.52
N LEU A 235 22.77 18.00 14.93
CA LEU A 235 22.58 17.32 13.64
C LEU A 235 23.33 18.04 12.51
N LYS A 236 23.26 19.38 12.45
CA LYS A 236 24.04 20.17 11.48
C LYS A 236 25.54 19.96 11.64
N ALA A 237 26.06 20.01 12.87
CA ALA A 237 27.47 19.78 13.14
C ALA A 237 27.91 18.35 12.73
N THR A 238 27.07 17.35 13.03
CA THR A 238 27.31 15.97 12.60
C THR A 238 27.36 15.86 11.07
N ILE A 239 26.40 16.47 10.35
CA ILE A 239 26.38 16.48 8.88
C ILE A 239 27.64 17.14 8.32
N LEU A 240 28.05 18.29 8.86
CA LEU A 240 29.25 19.00 8.44
C LEU A 240 30.51 18.13 8.61
N GLU A 241 30.68 17.55 9.80
CA GLU A 241 31.82 16.69 10.12
C GLU A 241 31.93 15.51 9.15
N ILE A 242 30.82 14.79 8.93
CA ILE A 242 30.83 13.61 8.06
C ILE A 242 30.94 13.99 6.58
N ALA A 243 30.43 15.15 6.16
CA ALA A 243 30.59 15.67 4.80
C ALA A 243 32.06 16.03 4.51
N ARG A 244 32.74 16.71 5.45
CA ARG A 244 34.17 17.02 5.38
C ARG A 244 35.03 15.76 5.26
N ARG A 245 34.76 14.77 6.12
CA ARG A 245 35.44 13.46 6.04
C ARG A 245 35.21 12.77 4.71
N THR A 246 34.00 12.87 4.15
CA THR A 246 33.70 12.29 2.84
C THR A 246 34.45 13.03 1.75
N ALA A 247 34.53 14.37 1.81
CA ALA A 247 35.26 15.19 0.87
C ALA A 247 36.75 14.85 0.84
N ASP A 248 37.41 14.72 2.00
CA ASP A 248 38.78 14.21 2.07
C ASP A 248 38.91 12.83 1.41
N LEU A 249 38.02 11.91 1.77
CA LEU A 249 38.07 10.52 1.32
C LEU A 249 37.95 10.37 -0.21
N ILE A 250 37.18 11.23 -0.87
CA ILE A 250 36.98 11.21 -2.32
C ILE A 250 37.96 12.13 -3.09
N GLY A 251 38.92 12.76 -2.41
CA GLY A 251 39.95 13.60 -3.04
C GLY A 251 39.57 15.08 -3.26
N LEU A 252 38.48 15.55 -2.65
CA LEU A 252 38.07 16.96 -2.71
C LEU A 252 38.79 17.84 -1.67
N GLY A 253 39.14 17.26 -0.51
CA GLY A 253 39.66 17.96 0.66
C GLY A 253 38.56 18.49 1.59
N ALA A 254 38.74 18.36 2.90
CA ALA A 254 37.73 18.69 3.92
C ALA A 254 37.36 20.18 3.90
N ASP A 255 38.34 21.04 3.71
CA ASP A 255 38.13 22.50 3.70
C ASP A 255 37.31 22.98 2.49
N ALA A 256 37.07 22.13 1.50
CA ALA A 256 36.12 22.44 0.43
C ALA A 256 34.66 22.47 0.92
N VAL A 257 34.35 21.77 2.01
CA VAL A 257 33.02 21.74 2.63
C VAL A 257 32.94 22.75 3.78
N GLN A 258 32.07 23.73 3.60
CA GLN A 258 31.82 24.85 4.48
C GLN A 258 30.54 24.65 5.30
N PRO A 259 30.41 25.30 6.47
CA PRO A 259 29.19 25.22 7.28
C PRO A 259 27.91 25.59 6.52
N ASP A 260 28.00 26.55 5.60
CA ASP A 260 26.86 27.04 4.81
C ASP A 260 26.37 26.03 3.76
N ASP A 261 27.17 25.00 3.45
CA ASP A 261 26.73 23.88 2.60
C ASP A 261 25.71 22.97 3.31
N VAL A 262 25.57 23.10 4.64
CA VAL A 262 24.66 22.28 5.46
C VAL A 262 23.36 23.01 5.72
N ILE A 263 22.43 22.91 4.77
CA ILE A 263 21.08 23.45 4.89
C ILE A 263 20.16 22.39 5.51
N LEU A 264 19.61 22.71 6.69
CA LEU A 264 18.67 21.85 7.41
C LEU A 264 17.45 22.67 7.81
N ASP A 265 16.28 22.24 7.34
CA ASP A 265 14.98 22.80 7.69
C ASP A 265 14.31 21.97 8.79
N THR A 266 14.02 22.62 9.91
CA THR A 266 13.49 21.95 11.11
C THR A 266 12.01 22.19 11.33
N ARG A 267 11.35 22.99 10.49
CA ARG A 267 9.94 23.39 10.68
C ARG A 267 8.96 22.21 10.58
N PHE A 268 9.34 21.18 9.85
CA PHE A 268 8.52 19.98 9.62
C PHE A 268 8.76 18.87 10.65
N ASN A 269 9.59 19.13 11.67
CA ASN A 269 9.80 18.18 12.76
C ASN A 269 8.79 18.42 13.89
N THR A 270 7.99 17.41 14.21
CA THR A 270 6.95 17.46 15.25
C THR A 270 7.48 17.17 16.67
N GLY A 271 8.81 17.16 16.86
CA GLY A 271 9.44 16.81 18.14
C GLY A 271 9.47 15.31 18.44
N THR A 272 8.99 14.47 17.52
CA THR A 272 9.07 13.02 17.59
C THR A 272 9.48 12.47 16.23
N HIS A 273 10.04 11.26 16.22
CA HIS A 273 10.42 10.61 14.96
C HIS A 273 9.23 9.99 14.22
N THR A 274 8.12 9.71 14.92
CA THR A 274 7.01 8.90 14.38
C THR A 274 5.73 9.68 14.13
N SER A 275 5.59 10.91 14.63
CA SER A 275 4.44 11.79 14.35
C SER A 275 4.72 12.66 13.14
N TRP A 276 3.66 13.22 12.54
CA TRP A 276 3.75 14.10 11.37
C TRP A 276 2.73 15.25 11.46
N ASP A 277 3.00 16.34 10.73
CA ASP A 277 2.20 17.58 10.75
C ASP A 277 1.24 17.66 9.55
N GLY A 278 0.45 18.74 9.49
CA GLY A 278 -0.50 18.99 8.39
C GLY A 278 0.18 19.14 7.04
N ASN A 279 1.39 19.72 6.97
CA ASN A 279 2.16 19.81 5.72
C ASN A 279 2.53 18.41 5.22
N THR A 280 2.98 17.54 6.11
CA THR A 280 3.33 16.16 5.77
C THR A 280 2.10 15.38 5.31
N ALA A 281 0.97 15.50 6.01
CA ALA A 281 -0.28 14.84 5.61
C ALA A 281 -0.70 15.28 4.19
N ARG A 282 -0.68 16.60 3.93
CA ARG A 282 -0.95 17.17 2.62
C ARG A 282 0.05 16.73 1.56
N GLY A 283 1.33 16.58 1.91
CA GLY A 283 2.37 16.06 1.04
C GLY A 283 2.11 14.63 0.60
N VAL A 284 1.84 13.74 1.56
CA VAL A 284 1.48 12.33 1.31
C VAL A 284 0.24 12.25 0.43
N GLU A 285 -0.80 13.02 0.76
CA GLU A 285 -2.05 13.06 0.01
C GLU A 285 -1.81 13.54 -1.41
N LEU A 286 -1.31 14.77 -1.61
CA LEU A 286 -1.21 15.37 -2.93
C LEU A 286 -0.33 14.58 -3.90
N ILE A 287 0.80 14.03 -3.46
CA ILE A 287 1.62 13.24 -4.36
C ILE A 287 0.97 11.89 -4.72
N SER A 288 0.30 11.26 -3.77
CA SER A 288 -0.44 10.02 -4.02
C SER A 288 -1.57 10.27 -5.02
N ARG A 289 -2.33 11.36 -4.83
CA ARG A 289 -3.46 11.71 -5.69
C ARG A 289 -3.00 12.12 -7.09
N LEU A 290 -2.01 13.00 -7.18
CA LEU A 290 -1.63 13.64 -8.44
C LEU A 290 -0.71 12.76 -9.28
N GLU A 291 0.15 11.95 -8.67
CA GLU A 291 1.20 11.21 -9.37
C GLU A 291 1.08 9.69 -9.23
N GLY A 292 0.17 9.19 -8.40
CA GLY A 292 0.06 7.74 -8.11
C GLY A 292 1.26 7.20 -7.32
N ILE A 293 2.02 8.08 -6.65
CA ILE A 293 3.21 7.72 -5.89
C ILE A 293 2.90 7.76 -4.40
N VAL A 294 2.98 6.59 -3.75
CA VAL A 294 2.79 6.48 -2.30
C VAL A 294 4.08 6.82 -1.57
N THR A 295 3.98 7.73 -0.60
CA THR A 295 5.09 8.15 0.27
C THR A 295 4.73 7.95 1.72
N ASP A 296 5.74 7.72 2.56
CA ASP A 296 5.54 7.54 4.00
C ASP A 296 5.47 8.87 4.76
N PRO A 297 4.76 8.94 5.89
CA PRO A 297 4.66 10.19 6.65
C PRO A 297 5.90 10.50 7.52
N ILE A 298 6.93 9.65 7.53
CA ILE A 298 8.14 9.87 8.34
C ILE A 298 9.22 10.58 7.52
N TYR A 299 9.47 10.11 6.30
CA TYR A 299 10.55 10.57 5.42
C TYR A 299 10.00 11.23 4.16
N SER A 300 9.56 10.44 3.17
CA SER A 300 9.32 10.91 1.82
C SER A 300 8.12 11.86 1.74
N GLY A 301 7.03 11.55 2.44
CA GLY A 301 5.85 12.41 2.51
C GLY A 301 6.13 13.75 3.19
N ARG A 302 7.02 13.76 4.19
CA ARG A 302 7.46 14.99 4.86
C ARG A 302 8.28 15.87 3.94
N SER A 303 9.14 15.28 3.10
CA SER A 303 9.90 16.03 2.09
C SER A 303 8.97 16.67 1.03
N VAL A 304 7.92 15.96 0.60
CA VAL A 304 6.90 16.51 -0.31
C VAL A 304 6.13 17.64 0.37
N GLY A 305 5.69 17.43 1.61
CA GLY A 305 5.02 18.46 2.41
C GLY A 305 5.86 19.72 2.55
N ALA A 306 7.18 19.55 2.74
CA ALA A 306 8.12 20.65 2.78
C ALA A 306 8.24 21.38 1.44
N ILE A 307 8.32 20.67 0.32
CA ILE A 307 8.32 21.29 -1.02
C ILE A 307 7.08 22.16 -1.21
N LEU A 308 5.89 21.63 -0.90
CA LEU A 308 4.63 22.36 -1.02
C LEU A 308 4.65 23.65 -0.18
N HIS A 309 4.99 23.54 1.10
CA HIS A 309 5.07 24.69 1.99
C HIS A 309 6.07 25.75 1.50
N LYS A 310 7.25 25.31 1.03
CA LYS A 310 8.29 26.22 0.55
C LYS A 310 7.89 26.96 -0.71
N VAL A 311 7.22 26.28 -1.63
CA VAL A 311 6.72 26.94 -2.84
C VAL A 311 5.62 27.96 -2.50
N GLU A 312 4.70 27.62 -1.60
CA GLU A 312 3.65 28.55 -1.13
C GLU A 312 4.23 29.79 -0.46
N ASN A 313 5.34 29.64 0.26
CA ASN A 313 6.06 30.74 0.89
C ASN A 313 7.13 31.39 -0.02
N ARG A 314 7.13 31.06 -1.33
CA ARG A 314 8.03 31.63 -2.35
C ARG A 314 9.52 31.39 -2.09
N GLU A 315 9.85 30.41 -1.23
CA GLU A 315 11.23 30.05 -0.89
C GLU A 315 11.94 29.29 -2.04
N LEU A 316 11.19 28.81 -3.04
CA LEU A 316 11.73 28.14 -4.23
C LEU A 316 11.53 28.95 -5.52
N ASP A 317 11.14 30.23 -5.47
CA ASP A 317 10.91 31.07 -6.67
C ASP A 317 12.17 31.22 -7.55
N GLY A 318 13.36 31.10 -6.97
CA GLY A 318 14.63 31.09 -7.70
C GLY A 318 14.99 29.75 -8.35
N SER A 319 14.23 28.67 -8.12
CA SER A 319 14.48 27.35 -8.67
C SER A 319 13.63 27.10 -9.91
N ARG A 320 14.26 26.68 -11.01
CA ARG A 320 13.58 26.19 -12.22
C ARG A 320 13.27 24.70 -12.11
N TYR A 321 14.14 23.89 -11.51
CA TYR A 321 13.93 22.47 -11.27
C TYR A 321 14.24 22.09 -9.83
N VAL A 322 13.34 21.30 -9.22
CA VAL A 322 13.48 20.78 -7.86
C VAL A 322 13.45 19.26 -7.89
N LEU A 323 14.45 18.61 -7.28
CA LEU A 323 14.54 17.15 -7.19
C LEU A 323 14.22 16.67 -5.77
N ASN A 324 13.28 15.72 -5.63
CA ASN A 324 12.97 15.06 -4.36
C ASN A 324 13.48 13.62 -4.32
N LEU A 325 13.86 13.12 -3.13
CA LEU A 325 14.29 11.73 -2.93
C LEU A 325 13.16 10.87 -2.34
N PHE A 326 12.79 9.75 -2.98
CA PHE A 326 11.79 8.80 -2.44
C PHE A 326 12.39 7.54 -1.79
N ASP A 327 11.75 7.10 -0.70
CA ASP A 327 11.99 5.90 0.14
C ASP A 327 10.61 5.47 0.72
N ARG A 328 10.15 4.20 0.60
CA ARG A 328 8.79 3.72 1.02
C ARG A 328 8.72 3.15 2.47
N ASP A 329 7.50 2.99 3.03
CA ASP A 329 7.22 2.46 4.40
C ASP A 329 6.18 1.30 4.46
N SER A 330 6.29 0.44 5.47
CA SER A 330 5.59 -0.84 5.67
C SER A 330 4.34 -0.77 6.57
N LYS A 331 3.95 0.41 7.05
CA LYS A 331 2.86 0.57 8.03
C LYS A 331 1.45 0.45 7.42
N GLU A 332 1.24 0.92 6.20
CA GLU A 332 -0.06 0.81 5.52
C GLU A 332 -0.46 -0.65 5.27
N LEU A 333 0.53 -1.50 4.97
CA LEU A 333 0.31 -2.93 4.81
C LEU A 333 -0.15 -3.60 6.12
N ASP A 334 0.41 -3.18 7.26
CA ASP A 334 -0.01 -3.67 8.58
C ASP A 334 -1.43 -3.23 8.94
N ILE A 335 -1.83 -2.01 8.59
CA ILE A 335 -3.21 -1.52 8.77
C ILE A 335 -4.17 -2.37 7.94
N LEU A 336 -3.85 -2.62 6.67
CA LEU A 336 -4.66 -3.45 5.77
C LEU A 336 -4.83 -4.87 6.29
N LEU A 337 -3.74 -5.53 6.71
CA LEU A 337 -3.79 -6.87 7.29
C LEU A 337 -4.69 -6.91 8.53
N LYS A 338 -4.52 -5.97 9.47
CA LYS A 338 -5.32 -5.90 10.69
C LYS A 338 -6.80 -5.66 10.41
N ALA A 339 -7.14 -4.82 9.43
CA ALA A 339 -8.52 -4.60 9.04
C ALA A 339 -9.15 -5.90 8.52
N CYS A 340 -8.42 -6.67 7.70
CA CYS A 340 -8.89 -7.97 7.20
C CYS A 340 -8.97 -9.05 8.30
N GLU A 341 -8.06 -9.06 9.27
CA GLU A 341 -8.03 -10.04 10.38
C GLU A 341 -9.07 -9.74 11.46
N ARG A 342 -9.20 -8.48 11.87
CA ARG A 342 -10.03 -8.08 13.00
C ARG A 342 -11.48 -7.86 12.59
N ASP A 343 -11.67 -7.06 11.55
CA ASP A 343 -12.98 -6.51 11.19
C ASP A 343 -13.57 -7.24 9.97
N GLY A 344 -12.71 -7.70 9.05
CA GLY A 344 -13.14 -8.24 7.75
C GLY A 344 -13.78 -7.18 6.86
N PHE A 345 -13.74 -5.91 7.29
CA PHE A 345 -14.53 -4.83 6.76
C PHE A 345 -13.78 -3.51 6.95
N PHE A 346 -13.66 -2.69 5.90
CA PHE A 346 -13.04 -1.38 6.02
C PHE A 346 -13.46 -0.43 4.89
N TYR A 347 -13.26 0.87 5.11
CA TYR A 347 -13.38 1.86 4.05
C TYR A 347 -12.07 1.95 3.26
N LEU A 348 -12.18 1.94 1.94
CA LEU A 348 -11.13 2.33 1.03
C LEU A 348 -11.39 3.79 0.61
N ASP A 349 -10.50 4.69 1.00
CA ASP A 349 -10.54 6.08 0.55
C ASP A 349 -10.14 6.14 -0.93
N LEU A 350 -11.05 6.63 -1.76
CA LEU A 350 -10.90 6.78 -3.20
C LEU A 350 -11.11 8.25 -3.61
N GLN A 351 -10.93 9.20 -2.69
CA GLN A 351 -11.02 10.64 -2.98
C GLN A 351 -9.80 11.17 -3.75
N ASP A 352 -8.87 10.28 -4.11
CA ASP A 352 -7.72 10.61 -4.92
C ASP A 352 -8.08 10.90 -6.38
N SER A 353 -7.26 11.69 -7.06
CA SER A 353 -7.52 12.04 -8.46
C SER A 353 -7.32 10.89 -9.44
N CYS A 354 -6.59 9.82 -9.09
CA CYS A 354 -6.54 8.61 -9.92
C CYS A 354 -7.89 7.89 -9.92
N SER A 355 -8.63 7.95 -8.81
CA SER A 355 -9.99 7.42 -8.66
C SER A 355 -11.07 8.32 -9.28
N ALA A 356 -10.76 9.56 -9.69
CA ALA A 356 -11.75 10.47 -10.28
C ALA A 356 -12.41 9.93 -11.56
N LYS A 357 -11.70 9.10 -12.34
CA LYS A 357 -12.31 8.40 -13.48
C LYS A 357 -13.32 7.34 -13.01
N LEU A 358 -12.97 6.55 -11.99
CA LEU A 358 -13.84 5.53 -11.40
C LEU A 358 -15.15 6.15 -10.92
N TRP A 359 -15.09 7.29 -10.21
CA TRP A 359 -16.29 8.01 -9.75
C TRP A 359 -17.17 8.50 -10.90
N ARG A 360 -16.58 9.12 -11.93
CA ARG A 360 -17.33 9.53 -13.13
C ARG A 360 -17.97 8.35 -13.84
N ASP A 361 -17.27 7.22 -13.92
CA ASP A 361 -17.81 6.01 -14.53
C ASP A 361 -18.93 5.44 -13.65
N LEU A 362 -18.75 5.37 -12.33
CA LEU A 362 -19.75 4.93 -11.36
C LEU A 362 -21.04 5.73 -11.48
N ASP A 363 -20.95 7.06 -11.53
CA ASP A 363 -22.12 7.94 -11.66
C ASP A 363 -22.89 7.62 -12.94
N ARG A 364 -22.17 7.51 -14.07
CA ARG A 364 -22.77 7.20 -15.37
C ARG A 364 -23.39 5.82 -15.42
N VAL A 365 -22.70 4.77 -14.95
CA VAL A 365 -23.28 3.42 -14.91
C VAL A 365 -24.45 3.33 -13.95
N SER A 366 -24.42 4.08 -12.85
CA SER A 366 -25.52 4.14 -11.88
C SER A 366 -26.75 4.82 -12.47
N GLU A 367 -26.59 5.91 -13.21
CA GLU A 367 -27.69 6.55 -13.94
C GLU A 367 -28.31 5.62 -14.98
N ILE A 368 -27.48 4.92 -15.75
CA ILE A 368 -27.92 3.95 -16.76
C ILE A 368 -28.70 2.80 -16.08
N ALA A 369 -28.16 2.24 -15.00
CA ALA A 369 -28.82 1.18 -14.25
C ALA A 369 -30.15 1.65 -13.65
N LYS A 370 -30.22 2.86 -13.08
CA LYS A 370 -31.48 3.45 -12.58
C LYS A 370 -32.55 3.55 -13.66
N ARG A 371 -32.19 4.03 -14.86
CA ARG A 371 -33.13 4.09 -16.01
C ARG A 371 -33.59 2.69 -16.42
N TRP A 372 -32.69 1.71 -16.41
CA TRP A 372 -33.05 0.32 -16.69
C TRP A 372 -34.00 -0.25 -15.64
N PHE A 373 -33.76 -0.04 -14.34
CA PHE A 373 -34.64 -0.50 -13.27
C PHE A 373 -36.04 0.09 -13.35
N SER A 374 -36.19 1.32 -13.85
CA SER A 374 -37.49 1.99 -14.03
C SER A 374 -38.35 1.38 -15.15
N GLN A 375 -37.81 0.48 -15.96
CA GLN A 375 -38.56 -0.20 -17.02
C GLN A 375 -39.51 -1.26 -16.43
N PRO A 376 -40.61 -1.59 -17.13
CA PRO A 376 -41.47 -2.73 -16.80
C PRO A 376 -40.68 -4.04 -16.65
N VAL A 377 -41.13 -4.94 -15.78
CA VAL A 377 -40.43 -6.21 -15.51
C VAL A 377 -40.32 -7.08 -16.77
N GLU A 378 -41.33 -7.01 -17.65
CA GLU A 378 -41.38 -7.71 -18.93
C GLU A 378 -40.24 -7.29 -19.85
N ASP A 379 -39.87 -6.01 -19.83
CA ASP A 379 -38.77 -5.47 -20.62
C ASP A 379 -37.41 -5.88 -20.02
N LYS A 380 -37.29 -5.85 -18.70
CA LYS A 380 -36.07 -6.29 -17.98
C LYS A 380 -35.81 -7.79 -18.12
N LEU A 381 -36.84 -8.59 -18.38
CA LEU A 381 -36.77 -10.04 -18.60
C LEU A 381 -36.43 -10.45 -20.04
N LYS A 382 -36.43 -9.52 -21.01
CA LYS A 382 -36.11 -9.83 -22.42
C LYS A 382 -34.70 -10.38 -22.61
N PRO A 383 -33.64 -9.82 -21.98
CA PRO A 383 -32.31 -10.39 -22.09
C PRO A 383 -32.18 -11.73 -21.36
N PRO A 384 -31.41 -12.70 -21.89
CA PRO A 384 -31.32 -14.02 -21.30
C PRO A 384 -30.54 -14.03 -19.98
N THR A 385 -31.14 -14.59 -18.92
CA THR A 385 -30.43 -14.96 -17.68
C THR A 385 -29.70 -16.29 -17.91
N VAL A 386 -28.45 -16.23 -18.35
CA VAL A 386 -27.66 -17.41 -18.74
C VAL A 386 -26.93 -18.10 -17.58
N SER A 387 -26.90 -17.49 -16.40
CA SER A 387 -26.40 -18.13 -15.18
C SER A 387 -26.91 -17.43 -13.91
N LEU A 388 -26.70 -18.05 -12.74
CA LEU A 388 -26.96 -17.43 -11.43
C LEU A 388 -26.15 -16.12 -11.20
N ALA A 389 -25.09 -15.95 -12.00
CA ALA A 389 -24.14 -14.84 -12.01
C ALA A 389 -24.32 -13.93 -13.25
N HIS A 390 -25.44 -13.97 -13.96
CA HIS A 390 -25.62 -13.09 -15.13
C HIS A 390 -27.10 -12.87 -15.46
N GLY A 391 -27.48 -11.61 -15.72
CA GLY A 391 -28.85 -11.23 -16.09
C GLY A 391 -29.64 -10.61 -14.93
N LEU A 392 -30.97 -10.63 -15.05
CA LEU A 392 -31.87 -10.08 -14.03
C LEU A 392 -32.04 -11.07 -12.87
N LYS A 393 -32.04 -10.53 -11.65
CA LYS A 393 -32.63 -11.18 -10.47
C LYS A 393 -33.83 -10.34 -10.02
N ALA A 394 -35.01 -10.94 -10.05
CA ALA A 394 -36.24 -10.31 -9.58
C ALA A 394 -36.36 -10.33 -8.04
N THR A 395 -37.23 -9.48 -7.50
CA THR A 395 -37.63 -9.48 -6.08
C THR A 395 -38.26 -10.82 -5.69
N GLY A 396 -38.12 -11.24 -4.44
CA GLY A 396 -38.83 -12.41 -3.90
C GLY A 396 -38.16 -13.76 -4.14
N ASN A 397 -36.98 -13.81 -4.77
CA ASN A 397 -36.31 -15.06 -5.13
C ASN A 397 -35.56 -15.73 -3.95
N GLN A 398 -35.07 -14.95 -2.99
CA GLN A 398 -34.25 -15.43 -1.87
C GLN A 398 -34.94 -15.15 -0.53
N SER A 399 -34.51 -15.84 0.53
CA SER A 399 -34.98 -15.56 1.89
C SER A 399 -34.49 -14.17 2.35
N GLY A 400 -35.41 -13.38 2.89
CA GLY A 400 -35.20 -11.98 3.28
C GLY A 400 -34.63 -11.81 4.69
N ALA A 401 -34.45 -10.57 5.11
CA ALA A 401 -33.90 -10.23 6.44
C ALA A 401 -34.84 -10.51 7.63
N VAL A 402 -36.10 -10.83 7.35
CA VAL A 402 -37.09 -11.21 8.35
C VAL A 402 -37.48 -12.66 8.12
N LYS A 403 -37.63 -13.40 9.23
CA LYS A 403 -37.92 -14.83 9.22
C LYS A 403 -39.20 -15.14 8.43
N SER A 404 -39.15 -16.22 7.65
CA SER A 404 -40.26 -16.74 6.84
C SER A 404 -40.66 -15.89 5.63
N LEU A 405 -39.91 -14.83 5.33
CA LEU A 405 -40.22 -13.92 4.23
C LEU A 405 -39.11 -13.86 3.19
N LYS A 406 -39.46 -13.35 2.01
CA LYS A 406 -38.58 -13.25 0.86
C LYS A 406 -37.96 -11.86 0.75
N ASP A 407 -36.86 -11.78 0.03
CA ASP A 407 -36.10 -10.54 -0.15
C ASP A 407 -36.86 -9.51 -1.01
N GLY A 408 -36.66 -8.22 -0.70
CA GLY A 408 -37.32 -7.11 -1.37
C GLY A 408 -36.46 -6.36 -2.39
N PHE A 409 -35.50 -7.01 -3.07
CA PHE A 409 -34.60 -6.33 -4.00
C PHE A 409 -34.48 -7.01 -5.37
N GLU A 410 -34.26 -6.20 -6.39
CA GLU A 410 -33.89 -6.67 -7.72
C GLU A 410 -32.43 -6.31 -8.05
N ALA A 411 -31.82 -7.03 -8.98
CA ALA A 411 -30.44 -6.78 -9.38
C ALA A 411 -30.19 -7.00 -10.87
N LEU A 412 -29.39 -6.11 -11.46
CA LEU A 412 -28.73 -6.31 -12.75
C LEU A 412 -27.35 -6.91 -12.51
N LYS A 413 -27.15 -8.13 -13.01
CA LYS A 413 -25.92 -8.90 -12.79
C LYS A 413 -25.12 -8.99 -14.08
N ILE A 414 -23.88 -8.54 -14.06
CA ILE A 414 -22.98 -8.53 -15.21
C ILE A 414 -21.74 -9.36 -14.85
N GLY A 415 -21.79 -10.63 -15.20
CA GLY A 415 -20.65 -11.52 -15.05
C GLY A 415 -19.47 -11.06 -15.90
N ARG A 416 -18.26 -11.10 -15.33
CA ARG A 416 -17.03 -10.65 -16.00
C ARG A 416 -16.72 -11.49 -17.24
N SER A 417 -17.02 -12.78 -17.20
CA SER A 417 -16.78 -13.71 -18.30
C SER A 417 -17.67 -13.39 -19.52
N GLU A 418 -18.93 -13.08 -19.28
CA GLU A 418 -19.89 -12.68 -20.31
C GLU A 418 -19.54 -11.30 -20.86
N LEU A 419 -19.22 -10.35 -19.97
CA LEU A 419 -18.76 -9.02 -20.36
C LEU A 419 -17.54 -9.14 -21.28
N PHE A 420 -16.45 -9.74 -20.82
CA PHE A 420 -15.22 -9.89 -21.61
C PHE A 420 -15.44 -10.68 -22.91
N GLY A 421 -16.24 -11.74 -22.87
CA GLY A 421 -16.53 -12.58 -24.02
C GLY A 421 -17.57 -12.01 -25.00
N ARG A 422 -18.22 -10.88 -24.68
CA ARG A 422 -19.23 -10.22 -25.51
C ARG A 422 -20.39 -11.13 -25.92
N TRP A 423 -20.92 -11.90 -24.97
CA TRP A 423 -22.04 -12.81 -25.25
C TRP A 423 -23.09 -12.73 -24.15
N ALA A 424 -24.36 -12.86 -24.55
CA ALA A 424 -25.53 -12.84 -23.67
C ALA A 424 -25.66 -11.59 -22.79
N LEU A 425 -25.15 -10.44 -23.26
CA LEU A 425 -25.19 -9.19 -22.50
C LEU A 425 -26.60 -8.58 -22.52
N PRO A 426 -27.09 -8.01 -21.40
CA PRO A 426 -28.28 -7.19 -21.41
C PRO A 426 -28.12 -6.01 -22.37
N SER A 427 -29.16 -5.66 -23.12
CA SER A 427 -29.10 -4.57 -24.13
C SER A 427 -28.57 -3.26 -23.56
N VAL A 428 -28.96 -2.92 -22.33
CA VAL A 428 -28.45 -1.74 -21.61
C VAL A 428 -26.92 -1.74 -21.45
N VAL A 429 -26.31 -2.92 -21.33
CA VAL A 429 -24.86 -3.11 -21.26
C VAL A 429 -24.25 -3.05 -22.66
N GLU A 430 -24.87 -3.68 -23.66
CA GLU A 430 -24.40 -3.66 -25.06
C GLU A 430 -24.33 -2.23 -25.62
N GLU A 431 -25.38 -1.44 -25.40
CA GLU A 431 -25.47 -0.04 -25.82
C GLU A 431 -24.42 0.86 -25.14
N ASN A 432 -23.90 0.44 -23.99
CA ASN A 432 -22.96 1.20 -23.16
C ASN A 432 -21.67 0.42 -22.88
N LEU A 433 -21.31 -0.51 -23.77
CA LEU A 433 -20.32 -1.56 -23.53
C LEU A 433 -18.98 -1.02 -23.01
N GLN A 434 -18.45 0.02 -23.66
CA GLN A 434 -17.16 0.61 -23.30
C GLN A 434 -17.14 1.14 -21.86
N LEU A 435 -18.24 1.74 -21.40
CA LEU A 435 -18.34 2.28 -20.05
C LEU A 435 -18.40 1.17 -19.01
N PHE A 436 -19.24 0.15 -19.24
CA PHE A 436 -19.34 -1.01 -18.34
C PHE A 436 -18.02 -1.80 -18.28
N ASP A 437 -17.32 -1.95 -19.40
CA ASP A 437 -15.97 -2.54 -19.44
C ASP A 437 -14.97 -1.78 -18.58
N GLN A 438 -14.88 -0.47 -18.80
CA GLN A 438 -13.92 0.38 -18.10
C GLN A 438 -14.19 0.39 -16.59
N PHE A 439 -15.46 0.48 -16.21
CA PHE A 439 -15.85 0.44 -14.80
C PHE A 439 -15.56 -0.93 -14.18
N ASN A 440 -15.94 -2.02 -14.86
CA ASN A 440 -15.64 -3.39 -14.40
C ASN A 440 -14.14 -3.62 -14.22
N ALA A 441 -13.33 -3.23 -15.21
CA ALA A 441 -11.88 -3.35 -15.17
C ALA A 441 -11.25 -2.56 -14.02
N SER A 442 -11.76 -1.35 -13.76
CA SER A 442 -11.28 -0.50 -12.66
C SER A 442 -11.55 -1.15 -11.29
N CYS A 443 -12.78 -1.62 -11.07
CA CYS A 443 -13.14 -2.35 -9.85
C CYS A 443 -12.30 -3.62 -9.67
N HIS A 444 -12.12 -4.39 -10.74
CA HIS A 444 -11.32 -5.60 -10.74
C HIS A 444 -9.86 -5.35 -10.38
N PHE A 445 -9.27 -4.31 -10.98
CA PHE A 445 -7.89 -3.90 -10.71
C PHE A 445 -7.67 -3.52 -9.25
N ILE A 446 -8.55 -2.69 -8.67
CA ILE A 446 -8.45 -2.26 -7.27
C ILE A 446 -8.42 -3.46 -6.32
N LEU A 447 -9.33 -4.41 -6.50
CA LEU A 447 -9.39 -5.58 -5.62
C LEU A 447 -8.20 -6.54 -5.82
N LYS A 448 -7.72 -6.73 -7.06
CA LYS A 448 -6.50 -7.53 -7.31
C LYS A 448 -5.27 -6.87 -6.70
N LEU A 449 -5.18 -5.54 -6.72
CA LEU A 449 -4.10 -4.79 -6.07
C LEU A 449 -4.12 -5.00 -4.55
N LEU A 450 -5.30 -4.99 -3.91
CA LEU A 450 -5.43 -5.30 -2.49
C LEU A 450 -4.98 -6.74 -2.19
N LEU A 451 -5.34 -7.72 -3.03
CA LEU A 451 -4.87 -9.11 -2.86
C LEU A 451 -3.37 -9.25 -3.01
N ASP A 452 -2.77 -8.59 -3.99
CA ASP A 452 -1.33 -8.56 -4.19
C ASP A 452 -0.61 -8.02 -2.94
N ARG A 453 -1.16 -6.96 -2.33
CA ARG A 453 -0.66 -6.42 -1.06
C ARG A 453 -0.89 -7.37 0.11
N LEU A 454 -2.05 -8.00 0.22
CA LEU A 454 -2.31 -9.01 1.27
C LEU A 454 -1.38 -10.22 1.13
N SER A 455 -1.10 -10.69 -0.08
CA SER A 455 -0.10 -11.74 -0.35
C SER A 455 1.28 -11.33 0.17
N ASP A 456 1.69 -10.09 -0.09
CA ASP A 456 2.95 -9.56 0.42
C ASP A 456 2.95 -9.53 1.95
N GLY A 457 1.85 -9.10 2.58
CA GLY A 457 1.72 -9.03 4.04
C GLY A 457 1.67 -10.40 4.73
N LEU A 458 1.10 -11.40 4.07
CA LEU A 458 1.10 -12.79 4.51
C LEU A 458 2.40 -13.54 4.14
N ASN A 459 3.27 -12.92 3.34
CA ASN A 459 4.52 -13.50 2.82
C ASN A 459 4.30 -14.74 1.93
N LEU A 460 3.19 -14.76 1.21
CA LEU A 460 2.88 -15.82 0.26
C LEU A 460 3.73 -15.66 -1.01
N ARG A 461 4.17 -16.79 -1.59
CA ARG A 461 5.15 -16.82 -2.69
C ARG A 461 4.70 -17.79 -3.78
N GLY A 462 5.01 -17.45 -5.03
CA GLY A 462 4.65 -18.31 -6.18
C GLY A 462 3.17 -18.63 -6.20
N ALA A 463 2.82 -19.91 -6.37
CA ALA A 463 1.44 -20.39 -6.48
C ALA A 463 0.61 -20.27 -5.19
N SER A 464 1.22 -19.97 -4.03
CA SER A 464 0.47 -19.78 -2.78
C SER A 464 -0.05 -18.35 -2.59
N ARG A 465 0.31 -17.42 -3.49
CA ARG A 465 -0.13 -16.03 -3.43
C ARG A 465 -1.64 -15.91 -3.69
N LEU A 466 -2.33 -15.10 -2.89
CA LEU A 466 -3.77 -14.89 -2.98
C LEU A 466 -4.21 -14.33 -4.34
N ASP A 467 -3.42 -13.42 -4.91
CA ASP A 467 -3.64 -12.84 -6.24
C ASP A 467 -3.51 -13.88 -7.37
N THR A 468 -2.72 -14.94 -7.19
CA THR A 468 -2.52 -15.97 -8.23
C THR A 468 -3.73 -16.90 -8.42
N TYR A 469 -4.64 -16.96 -7.45
CA TYR A 469 -5.93 -17.64 -7.61
C TYR A 469 -6.92 -16.85 -8.48
N HIS A 470 -6.58 -15.63 -8.91
CA HIS A 470 -7.46 -14.70 -9.65
C HIS A 470 -6.94 -14.45 -11.07
N ARG A 471 -6.70 -15.54 -11.80
CA ARG A 471 -6.12 -15.50 -13.16
C ARG A 471 -7.13 -14.94 -14.15
N ASP A 472 -6.69 -14.01 -15.01
CA ASP A 472 -7.56 -13.33 -15.98
C ASP A 472 -7.92 -14.22 -17.18
N ASP A 473 -7.12 -15.25 -17.43
CA ASP A 473 -7.29 -16.27 -18.48
C ASP A 473 -8.14 -17.47 -18.02
N ALA A 474 -8.46 -17.55 -16.72
CA ALA A 474 -9.32 -18.58 -16.15
C ALA A 474 -10.75 -18.08 -15.98
N ARG A 475 -11.71 -19.00 -16.10
CA ARG A 475 -13.11 -18.69 -15.76
C ARG A 475 -13.23 -18.46 -14.26
N SER A 476 -13.91 -17.38 -13.90
CA SER A 476 -14.36 -17.10 -12.55
C SER A 476 -15.79 -16.60 -12.57
N LYS A 477 -16.46 -16.68 -11.42
CA LYS A 477 -17.77 -16.05 -11.20
C LYS A 477 -17.65 -14.58 -10.75
N SER A 478 -16.51 -13.91 -10.99
CA SER A 478 -16.35 -12.48 -10.69
C SER A 478 -17.41 -11.65 -11.42
N ILE A 479 -17.96 -10.65 -10.74
CA ILE A 479 -19.24 -10.10 -11.16
C ILE A 479 -19.49 -8.68 -10.67
N LEU A 480 -20.10 -7.88 -11.55
CA LEU A 480 -20.61 -6.56 -11.23
C LEU A 480 -22.12 -6.62 -10.98
N TYR A 481 -22.57 -6.10 -9.86
CA TYR A 481 -23.97 -6.02 -9.44
C TYR A 481 -24.40 -4.57 -9.32
N PHE A 482 -25.56 -4.27 -9.90
CA PHE A 482 -26.35 -3.10 -9.56
C PHE A 482 -27.55 -3.60 -8.79
N LEU A 483 -27.79 -3.05 -7.61
CA LEU A 483 -28.90 -3.43 -6.73
C LEU A 483 -29.91 -2.30 -6.66
N HIS A 484 -31.18 -2.66 -6.68
CA HIS A 484 -32.29 -1.75 -6.53
C HIS A 484 -33.30 -2.30 -5.51
N TYR A 485 -33.65 -1.47 -4.53
CA TYR A 485 -34.63 -1.75 -3.50
C TYR A 485 -35.78 -0.74 -3.67
N PRO A 486 -36.87 -1.11 -4.35
CA PRO A 486 -37.97 -0.19 -4.61
C PRO A 486 -38.72 0.19 -3.31
N PRO A 487 -39.38 1.35 -3.27
CA PRO A 487 -40.35 1.67 -2.23
C PRO A 487 -41.50 0.66 -2.25
N GLY A 488 -42.07 0.40 -1.08
CA GLY A 488 -43.44 -0.11 -1.04
C GLY A 488 -43.61 -1.62 -0.81
N THR A 489 -42.73 -2.27 -0.09
CA THR A 489 -43.21 -3.35 0.78
C THR A 489 -43.94 -2.71 1.97
N GLN A 490 -45.27 -2.54 1.84
CA GLN A 490 -46.12 -2.08 2.95
C GLN A 490 -46.19 -3.09 4.10
N ASN A 491 -45.65 -4.29 3.91
CA ASN A 491 -45.36 -5.25 4.96
C ASN A 491 -44.06 -4.87 5.68
N LEU A 492 -44.16 -4.64 7.00
CA LEU A 492 -43.02 -4.40 7.91
C LEU A 492 -41.98 -5.53 7.88
N ASP A 493 -42.34 -6.66 7.27
CA ASP A 493 -41.62 -7.90 7.34
C ASP A 493 -40.85 -8.23 6.03
N GLU A 494 -40.93 -7.41 4.98
CA GLU A 494 -40.40 -7.75 3.62
C GLU A 494 -39.13 -7.00 3.22
N VAL A 495 -38.37 -6.46 4.18
CA VAL A 495 -37.36 -5.45 3.83
C VAL A 495 -35.93 -5.92 4.04
N GLY A 496 -35.21 -6.05 2.93
CA GLY A 496 -33.75 -6.20 2.91
C GLY A 496 -33.24 -7.60 2.60
N GLN A 497 -31.93 -7.79 2.75
CA GLN A 497 -31.23 -9.04 2.46
C GLN A 497 -30.83 -9.71 3.78
N ASN A 498 -31.08 -11.02 3.89
CA ASN A 498 -30.79 -11.80 5.09
C ASN A 498 -29.33 -11.67 5.54
N MET A 499 -29.06 -11.96 6.81
CA MET A 499 -27.69 -12.01 7.29
C MET A 499 -26.88 -13.06 6.53
N HIS A 500 -25.72 -12.67 6.03
CA HIS A 500 -24.83 -13.54 5.30
C HIS A 500 -23.41 -12.97 5.31
N THR A 501 -22.48 -13.79 4.85
CA THR A 501 -21.18 -13.33 4.36
C THR A 501 -21.13 -13.43 2.84
N ASP A 502 -20.23 -12.69 2.20
CA ASP A 502 -20.06 -12.75 0.76
C ASP A 502 -19.36 -14.07 0.33
N ILE A 503 -19.75 -14.63 -0.82
CA ILE A 503 -19.21 -15.91 -1.33
C ILE A 503 -17.72 -15.81 -1.73
N GLY A 504 -17.36 -14.68 -2.34
CA GLY A 504 -16.13 -14.51 -3.12
C GLY A 504 -14.87 -14.29 -2.29
N THR A 505 -13.95 -13.51 -2.83
CA THR A 505 -12.67 -13.18 -2.18
C THR A 505 -12.72 -11.79 -1.54
N LEU A 506 -13.06 -10.77 -2.32
CA LEU A 506 -13.26 -9.39 -1.85
C LEU A 506 -14.49 -8.79 -2.55
N THR A 507 -15.22 -7.94 -1.83
CA THR A 507 -16.29 -7.12 -2.39
C THR A 507 -15.90 -5.65 -2.34
N LEU A 508 -16.00 -4.95 -3.46
CA LEU A 508 -15.93 -3.50 -3.55
C LEU A 508 -17.37 -2.98 -3.63
N LEU A 509 -17.83 -2.26 -2.61
CA LEU A 509 -19.20 -1.81 -2.48
C LEU A 509 -19.28 -0.28 -2.46
N PHE A 510 -20.16 0.27 -3.30
CA PHE A 510 -20.58 1.66 -3.30
C PHE A 510 -22.03 1.73 -2.80
N ALA A 511 -22.21 2.23 -1.58
CA ALA A 511 -23.50 2.31 -0.91
C ALA A 511 -23.76 3.76 -0.43
N PRO A 512 -24.40 4.61 -1.25
CA PRO A 512 -24.61 6.02 -0.91
C PRO A 512 -25.73 6.25 0.11
N GLN A 513 -26.56 5.24 0.39
CA GLN A 513 -27.71 5.31 1.28
C GLN A 513 -27.55 4.36 2.48
N TRP A 514 -28.06 4.76 3.65
CA TRP A 514 -28.05 3.96 4.87
C TRP A 514 -28.90 2.70 4.70
N ALA A 515 -28.31 1.53 4.93
CA ALA A 515 -29.03 0.26 5.10
C ALA A 515 -28.12 -0.90 5.51
N LEU A 516 -26.84 -0.85 5.14
CA LEU A 516 -25.89 -1.90 5.45
C LEU A 516 -25.66 -1.97 6.96
N GLN A 517 -25.86 -3.14 7.55
CA GLN A 517 -25.44 -3.46 8.91
C GLN A 517 -24.38 -4.54 8.89
N VAL A 518 -23.36 -4.39 9.75
CA VAL A 518 -22.31 -5.38 9.98
C VAL A 518 -22.30 -5.77 11.44
N VAL A 519 -21.90 -7.00 11.75
CA VAL A 519 -21.62 -7.39 13.13
C VAL A 519 -20.24 -6.86 13.52
N SER A 520 -20.21 -5.89 14.44
CA SER A 520 -18.97 -5.36 14.98
C SER A 520 -18.25 -6.45 15.78
N PRO A 521 -16.94 -6.69 15.58
CA PRO A 521 -16.19 -7.69 16.34
C PRO A 521 -16.17 -7.43 17.85
N VAL A 522 -16.28 -6.15 18.24
CA VAL A 522 -16.34 -5.70 19.63
C VAL A 522 -17.32 -4.52 19.64
N PRO A 523 -18.57 -4.69 20.11
CA PRO A 523 -18.99 -5.66 21.14
C PRO A 523 -19.67 -6.96 20.64
N GLY A 524 -19.73 -7.27 19.34
CA GLY A 524 -20.53 -8.39 18.82
C GLY A 524 -21.97 -7.99 18.47
N ALA A 525 -22.20 -6.71 18.18
CA ALA A 525 -23.52 -6.16 17.90
C ALA A 525 -23.68 -5.74 16.43
N TRP A 526 -24.93 -5.73 15.96
CA TRP A 526 -25.29 -5.18 14.66
C TRP A 526 -25.15 -3.67 14.65
N GLU A 527 -24.30 -3.13 13.77
CA GLU A 527 -24.05 -1.71 13.62
C GLU A 527 -24.31 -1.26 12.18
N TYR A 528 -24.95 -0.09 12.03
CA TYR A 528 -25.11 0.52 10.72
C TYR A 528 -23.79 1.07 10.21
N VAL A 529 -23.47 0.75 8.97
CA VAL A 529 -22.34 1.33 8.25
C VAL A 529 -22.75 2.67 7.68
N GLN A 530 -22.03 3.72 8.08
CA GLN A 530 -22.23 5.07 7.59
C GLN A 530 -21.88 5.19 6.09
N PRO A 531 -22.78 5.66 5.23
CA PRO A 531 -22.40 6.09 3.88
C PRO A 531 -21.36 7.21 3.96
N ARG A 532 -20.21 7.00 3.32
CA ARG A 532 -19.12 7.97 3.27
C ARG A 532 -18.86 8.36 1.82
N GLU A 533 -19.04 9.64 1.54
CA GLU A 533 -18.72 10.21 0.23
C GLU A 533 -17.24 9.97 -0.09
N GLY A 534 -16.95 9.64 -1.36
CA GLY A 534 -15.59 9.39 -1.82
C GLY A 534 -14.93 8.11 -1.30
N HIS A 535 -15.64 7.27 -0.56
CA HIS A 535 -15.13 5.99 -0.07
C HIS A 535 -15.89 4.83 -0.69
N ALA A 536 -15.17 3.75 -0.98
CA ALA A 536 -15.78 2.44 -1.16
C ALA A 536 -15.69 1.64 0.14
N ILE A 537 -16.60 0.70 0.30
CA ILE A 537 -16.58 -0.29 1.36
C ILE A 537 -15.94 -1.56 0.82
N ILE A 538 -14.98 -2.12 1.56
CA ILE A 538 -14.36 -3.40 1.25
C ILE A 538 -14.84 -4.45 2.25
N ASN A 539 -15.46 -5.51 1.75
CA ASN A 539 -15.74 -6.71 2.53
C ASN A 539 -14.74 -7.80 2.15
N VAL A 540 -14.12 -8.40 3.16
CA VAL A 540 -13.51 -9.72 3.04
C VAL A 540 -14.63 -10.76 2.97
N ALA A 541 -14.48 -11.70 2.04
CA ALA A 541 -15.47 -12.71 1.73
C ALA A 541 -14.93 -14.13 2.00
N ASP A 542 -15.80 -15.13 1.89
CA ASP A 542 -15.52 -16.49 2.36
C ASP A 542 -14.33 -17.15 1.70
N THR A 543 -14.19 -17.01 0.37
CA THR A 543 -13.07 -17.62 -0.36
C THR A 543 -11.72 -17.07 0.14
N LEU A 544 -11.63 -15.78 0.45
CA LEU A 544 -10.40 -15.20 1.02
C LEU A 544 -10.16 -15.69 2.45
N ARG A 545 -11.23 -15.81 3.24
CA ARG A 545 -11.16 -16.44 4.57
C ARG A 545 -10.62 -17.87 4.45
N PHE A 546 -11.14 -18.69 3.56
CA PHE A 546 -10.69 -20.07 3.38
C PHE A 546 -9.26 -20.18 2.85
N LEU A 547 -8.91 -19.42 1.82
CA LEU A 547 -7.54 -19.38 1.27
C LEU A 547 -6.50 -18.87 2.27
N SER A 548 -6.92 -18.06 3.25
CA SER A 548 -6.07 -17.62 4.35
C SER A 548 -6.11 -18.55 5.57
N ASN A 549 -6.63 -19.77 5.43
CA ASN A 549 -6.82 -20.73 6.52
C ASN A 549 -7.59 -20.13 7.71
N LYS A 550 -8.69 -19.45 7.40
CA LYS A 550 -9.59 -18.78 8.36
C LYS A 550 -8.93 -17.62 9.14
N ARG A 551 -7.76 -17.12 8.70
CA ARG A 551 -7.06 -15.97 9.32
C ARG A 551 -7.80 -14.66 9.10
N PHE A 552 -8.27 -14.40 7.88
CA PHE A 552 -9.07 -13.21 7.59
C PHE A 552 -10.54 -13.48 7.88
N ARG A 553 -11.23 -12.49 8.44
CA ARG A 553 -12.64 -12.61 8.79
C ARG A 553 -13.51 -12.23 7.62
N SER A 554 -14.50 -13.06 7.33
CA SER A 554 -15.53 -12.71 6.36
C SER A 554 -16.53 -11.77 7.03
N ALA A 555 -16.88 -10.65 6.40
CA ALA A 555 -17.77 -9.67 7.02
C ALA A 555 -19.20 -10.21 7.12
N LEU A 556 -19.65 -10.53 8.33
CA LEU A 556 -21.04 -10.93 8.59
C LEU A 556 -21.92 -9.70 8.58
N HIS A 557 -22.80 -9.61 7.58
CA HIS A 557 -23.56 -8.41 7.30
C HIS A 557 -25.00 -8.72 6.87
N ARG A 558 -25.86 -7.72 6.96
CA ARG A 558 -27.25 -7.76 6.48
C ARG A 558 -27.63 -6.38 5.94
N VAL A 559 -28.72 -6.32 5.19
CA VAL A 559 -29.23 -5.06 4.65
C VAL A 559 -30.59 -4.83 5.27
N LEU A 560 -30.74 -3.75 6.03
CA LEU A 560 -32.00 -3.33 6.64
C LEU A 560 -32.14 -1.81 6.48
N PRO A 561 -33.26 -1.28 5.95
CA PRO A 561 -33.44 0.17 5.88
C PRO A 561 -33.52 0.79 7.27
N MET A 562 -33.07 2.03 7.38
CA MET A 562 -33.26 2.81 8.61
C MET A 562 -34.75 2.93 8.96
N GLY A 563 -35.12 2.49 10.16
CA GLY A 563 -36.51 2.48 10.62
C GLY A 563 -37.34 1.30 10.11
N GLY A 564 -36.72 0.28 9.52
CA GLY A 564 -37.37 -1.00 9.17
C GLY A 564 -38.26 -0.98 7.92
N VAL A 565 -38.43 0.18 7.27
CA VAL A 565 -39.26 0.31 6.06
C VAL A 565 -38.50 1.04 4.96
N GLN A 566 -38.50 0.48 3.74
CA GLN A 566 -37.94 1.13 2.55
C GLN A 566 -38.96 2.12 1.98
N LYS A 567 -38.78 3.41 2.30
CA LYS A 567 -39.71 4.49 1.91
C LYS A 567 -39.41 5.09 0.53
N GLU A 568 -38.18 4.95 0.06
CA GLU A 568 -37.65 5.52 -1.17
C GLU A 568 -36.85 4.47 -1.94
N ASP A 569 -36.60 4.68 -3.23
CA ASP A 569 -35.72 3.81 -3.99
C ASP A 569 -34.31 3.82 -3.39
N ARG A 570 -33.75 2.64 -3.14
CA ARG A 570 -32.35 2.48 -2.71
C ARG A 570 -31.52 1.84 -3.80
N TYR A 571 -30.34 2.39 -4.04
CA TYR A 571 -29.38 1.84 -4.99
C TYR A 571 -28.06 1.53 -4.32
N ALA A 572 -27.41 0.45 -4.78
CA ALA A 572 -26.04 0.15 -4.46
C ALA A 572 -25.37 -0.49 -5.67
N VAL A 573 -24.05 -0.32 -5.79
CA VAL A 573 -23.24 -0.97 -6.82
C VAL A 573 -22.15 -1.75 -6.13
N SER A 574 -22.01 -3.03 -6.47
CA SER A 574 -20.96 -3.87 -5.91
C SER A 574 -20.23 -4.65 -6.99
N TYR A 575 -18.93 -4.79 -6.80
CA TYR A 575 -18.10 -5.68 -7.60
C TYR A 575 -17.56 -6.78 -6.70
N PHE A 576 -17.93 -8.02 -6.99
CA PHE A 576 -17.47 -9.19 -6.27
C PHE A 576 -16.31 -9.82 -7.03
N LEU A 577 -15.10 -9.71 -6.48
CA LEU A 577 -13.96 -10.47 -6.97
C LEU A 577 -14.06 -11.91 -6.46
N ARG A 578 -13.92 -12.87 -7.36
CA ARG A 578 -13.94 -14.30 -7.05
C ARG A 578 -12.73 -14.98 -7.68
N ALA A 579 -12.18 -15.95 -6.98
CA ALA A 579 -11.11 -16.80 -7.49
C ALA A 579 -11.57 -17.58 -8.74
N ALA A 580 -10.62 -18.13 -9.49
CA ALA A 580 -10.88 -19.03 -10.60
C ALA A 580 -11.74 -20.22 -10.13
N ASP A 581 -12.68 -20.68 -10.96
CA ASP A 581 -13.68 -21.70 -10.64
C ASP A 581 -13.06 -22.99 -10.06
N ASP A 582 -11.83 -23.31 -10.45
CA ASP A 582 -11.04 -24.48 -10.06
C ASP A 582 -10.18 -24.28 -8.80
N THR A 583 -10.23 -23.12 -8.16
CA THR A 583 -9.45 -22.84 -6.95
C THR A 583 -9.96 -23.66 -5.77
N GLU A 584 -9.12 -24.55 -5.24
CA GLU A 584 -9.44 -25.46 -4.13
C GLU A 584 -9.12 -24.85 -2.76
N PHE A 585 -9.94 -25.19 -1.76
CA PHE A 585 -9.76 -24.80 -0.35
C PHE A 585 -10.60 -25.67 0.59
N LYS A 586 -10.33 -25.55 1.90
CA LYS A 586 -11.19 -26.10 2.96
C LYS A 586 -12.28 -25.08 3.32
N ASP A 587 -13.54 -25.50 3.33
CA ASP A 587 -14.67 -24.62 3.56
C ASP A 587 -14.94 -24.33 5.06
N SER A 588 -16.12 -23.80 5.38
CA SER A 588 -16.49 -23.47 6.76
C SER A 588 -16.55 -24.69 7.69
N ASN A 589 -16.81 -25.88 7.16
CA ASN A 589 -16.86 -27.15 7.90
C ASN A 589 -15.55 -27.95 7.79
N ASP A 590 -14.49 -27.36 7.24
CA ASP A 590 -13.21 -28.02 6.95
C ASP A 590 -13.34 -29.17 5.93
N GLU A 591 -14.36 -29.12 5.08
CA GLU A 591 -14.57 -30.04 3.95
C GLU A 591 -13.85 -29.51 2.70
N ASP A 592 -13.37 -30.43 1.83
CA ASP A 592 -12.75 -30.05 0.56
C ASP A 592 -13.80 -29.45 -0.39
N SER A 593 -13.50 -28.27 -0.91
CA SER A 593 -14.34 -27.57 -1.86
C SER A 593 -13.51 -26.79 -2.87
N ASN A 594 -14.19 -26.18 -3.84
CA ASN A 594 -13.58 -25.22 -4.74
C ASN A 594 -14.49 -24.00 -4.95
N ALA A 595 -13.94 -22.94 -5.54
CA ALA A 595 -14.65 -21.67 -5.71
C ALA A 595 -16.00 -21.81 -6.41
N LYS A 596 -16.10 -22.69 -7.43
CA LYS A 596 -17.37 -22.94 -8.15
C LYS A 596 -18.36 -23.72 -7.31
N SER A 597 -17.94 -24.79 -6.65
CA SER A 597 -18.79 -25.62 -5.80
C SER A 597 -19.32 -24.81 -4.62
N TRP A 598 -18.45 -24.08 -3.92
CA TRP A 598 -18.84 -23.17 -2.84
C TRP A 598 -19.86 -22.12 -3.31
N TYR A 599 -19.64 -21.54 -4.48
CA TYR A 599 -20.59 -20.62 -5.09
C TYR A 599 -21.97 -21.25 -5.31
N LEU A 600 -22.03 -22.44 -5.90
CA LEU A 600 -23.31 -23.13 -6.15
C LEU A 600 -24.03 -23.51 -4.86
N THR A 601 -23.30 -24.09 -3.90
CA THR A 601 -23.83 -24.47 -2.59
C THR A 601 -24.39 -23.26 -1.85
N LYS A 602 -23.61 -22.18 -1.76
CA LYS A 602 -24.03 -20.98 -1.06
C LYS A 602 -25.16 -20.24 -1.77
N TYR A 603 -25.14 -20.21 -3.10
CA TYR A 603 -26.23 -19.58 -3.85
C TYR A 603 -27.55 -20.35 -3.67
N HIS A 604 -27.52 -21.68 -3.72
CA HIS A 604 -28.69 -22.50 -3.44
C HIS A 604 -29.19 -22.28 -2.01
N ASN A 605 -28.28 -22.14 -1.05
CA ASN A 605 -28.64 -21.88 0.34
C ASN A 605 -29.45 -20.58 0.51
N TYR A 606 -29.19 -19.51 -0.27
CA TYR A 606 -29.99 -18.27 -0.21
C TYR A 606 -31.48 -18.47 -0.52
N GLU A 607 -31.85 -19.53 -1.25
CA GLU A 607 -33.23 -19.82 -1.64
C GLU A 607 -33.98 -20.68 -0.61
N LEU A 608 -33.24 -21.34 0.30
CA LEU A 608 -33.77 -22.22 1.33
C LEU A 608 -34.51 -21.45 2.45
N PRO A 609 -35.48 -22.06 3.14
CA PRO A 609 -36.14 -21.46 4.30
C PRO A 609 -35.16 -21.14 5.45
N HIS A 610 -35.46 -20.11 6.25
CA HIS A 610 -34.64 -19.68 7.40
C HIS A 610 -34.34 -20.81 8.39
N GLU A 611 -35.28 -21.74 8.59
CA GLU A 611 -35.10 -22.90 9.48
C GLU A 611 -33.91 -23.76 9.03
N VAL A 612 -33.78 -23.98 7.73
CA VAL A 612 -32.67 -24.76 7.15
C VAL A 612 -31.39 -23.94 7.11
N GLN A 613 -31.49 -22.63 6.82
CA GLN A 613 -30.32 -21.73 6.79
C GLN A 613 -29.65 -21.62 8.16
N GLY A 614 -30.44 -21.54 9.24
CA GLY A 614 -29.95 -21.38 10.61
C GLY A 614 -29.23 -22.62 11.18
N GLU A 615 -29.49 -23.79 10.62
CA GLU A 615 -28.84 -25.05 11.02
C GLU A 615 -27.48 -25.27 10.33
N GLN A 616 -27.14 -24.45 9.33
CA GLN A 616 -25.96 -24.63 8.48
C GLN A 616 -24.95 -23.47 8.64
N THR A 617 -23.67 -23.76 8.42
CA THR A 617 -22.59 -22.75 8.43
C THR A 617 -22.51 -21.97 7.11
N VAL A 618 -23.11 -22.49 6.04
CA VAL A 618 -22.91 -22.03 4.65
C VAL A 618 -23.23 -20.55 4.47
N LEU A 619 -24.38 -20.08 4.99
CA LEU A 619 -24.85 -18.71 4.76
C LEU A 619 -23.90 -17.66 5.37
N SER A 620 -23.34 -17.96 6.53
CA SER A 620 -22.42 -17.09 7.27
C SER A 620 -20.94 -17.41 7.04
N GLY A 621 -20.62 -18.42 6.21
CA GLY A 621 -19.24 -18.90 6.05
C GLY A 621 -18.60 -19.36 7.37
N GLY A 622 -19.40 -19.76 8.36
CA GLY A 622 -18.98 -20.11 9.71
C GLY A 622 -18.85 -18.93 10.69
N MET A 623 -19.00 -17.69 10.24
CA MET A 623 -18.81 -16.49 11.08
C MET A 623 -19.91 -16.32 12.14
N ALA A 624 -21.13 -16.81 11.89
CA ALA A 624 -22.21 -16.70 12.87
C ALA A 624 -21.89 -17.47 14.15
N GLN A 625 -21.28 -18.66 14.04
CA GLN A 625 -20.81 -19.42 15.21
C GLN A 625 -19.67 -18.70 15.94
N GLU A 626 -18.67 -18.19 15.21
CA GLU A 626 -17.52 -17.49 15.81
C GLU A 626 -17.92 -16.21 16.55
N LEU A 627 -18.88 -15.48 16.01
CA LEU A 627 -19.36 -14.21 16.58
C LEU A 627 -20.54 -14.40 17.55
N GLN A 628 -21.02 -15.64 17.74
CA GLN A 628 -22.24 -15.95 18.50
C GLN A 628 -23.45 -15.13 18.03
N ALA A 629 -23.53 -14.86 16.73
CA ALA A 629 -24.60 -14.09 16.13
C ALA A 629 -25.85 -14.98 15.94
N THR A 630 -27.01 -14.48 16.35
CA THR A 630 -28.29 -15.18 16.19
C THR A 630 -28.97 -14.80 14.88
N PHE A 631 -29.53 -15.80 14.21
CA PHE A 631 -30.37 -15.67 13.01
C PHE A 631 -31.71 -14.97 13.26
#